data_AF-A0A7X5HTX6-F1
#
_entry.id   AF-A0A7X5HTX6-F1
#
_cell.length_a   1.000
_cell.length_b   1.000
_cell.length_c   1.000
_cell.angle_alpha   90.00
_cell.angle_beta   90.00
_cell.angle_gamma   90.00
#
_symmetry.space_group_name_H-M   'P 1'
#
loop_
_entity.id
_entity.type
_entity.pdbx_description
1 polymer ?
#
loop_
_entity_poly.entity_id
_entity_poly.type
_entity_poly.pdbx_seq_one_letter_code
_entity_poly.pdbx_strand_id
1 'polypeptide(L)'
;MSSFLHLAKADLKYVRFGLQNCDDEIELNYAAYHLHQAIEKLVKASLELAGIDLLDRTFRTHDIDFLISRLPKEVEVPEAIRKNLYKINRWVSEPRYNINFRQSREDVEAIYKAALWWLDGILKDIGQGEES
;
A
#
# COMPACT_ATOMS: atom_id res chain seq x y z
N MET A 1 1.65 -11.66 14.45
CA MET A 1 1.07 -10.94 13.29
C MET A 1 1.70 -9.55 13.22
N SER A 2 2.37 -9.21 12.10
CA SER A 2 3.06 -7.91 11.91
C SER A 2 2.14 -6.73 12.22
N SER A 3 2.65 -5.73 12.95
CA SER A 3 1.90 -4.49 13.24
C SER A 3 1.55 -3.73 11.96
N PHE A 4 2.41 -3.80 10.94
CA PHE A 4 2.17 -3.18 9.64
C PHE A 4 1.02 -3.81 8.88
N LEU A 5 0.81 -5.14 8.96
CA LEU A 5 -0.35 -5.79 8.33
C LEU A 5 -1.67 -5.31 8.93
N HIS A 6 -1.72 -5.14 10.25
CA HIS A 6 -2.91 -4.63 10.91
C HIS A 6 -3.23 -3.20 10.47
N LEU A 7 -2.20 -2.35 10.39
CA LEU A 7 -2.35 -0.97 9.93
C LEU A 7 -2.73 -0.89 8.44
N ALA A 8 -2.12 -1.72 7.57
CA ALA A 8 -2.47 -1.80 6.15
C ALA A 8 -3.95 -2.19 5.95
N LYS A 9 -4.45 -3.15 6.74
CA LYS A 9 -5.88 -3.52 6.75
C LYS A 9 -6.77 -2.35 7.15
N ALA A 10 -6.38 -1.56 8.15
CA ALA A 10 -7.13 -0.39 8.57
C ALA A 10 -7.20 0.65 7.44
N ASP A 11 -6.07 0.96 6.80
CA ASP A 11 -6.04 1.88 5.66
C ASP A 11 -6.92 1.40 4.50
N LEU A 12 -6.84 0.11 4.11
CA LEU A 12 -7.66 -0.46 3.04
C LEU A 12 -9.18 -0.40 3.33
N LYS A 13 -9.59 -0.39 4.61
CA LYS A 13 -10.99 -0.13 4.99
C LYS A 13 -11.39 1.32 4.72
N TYR A 14 -10.51 2.29 5.01
CA TYR A 14 -10.75 3.69 4.67
C TYR A 14 -10.80 3.91 3.16
N VAL A 15 -9.91 3.28 2.39
CA VAL A 15 -9.95 3.33 0.92
C VAL A 15 -11.28 2.83 0.40
N ARG A 16 -11.77 1.68 0.91
CA ARG A 16 -13.07 1.14 0.54
C ARG A 16 -14.21 2.12 0.83
N PHE A 17 -14.21 2.70 2.02
CA PHE A 17 -15.23 3.66 2.41
C PHE A 17 -15.27 4.85 1.45
N GLY A 18 -14.11 5.45 1.15
CA GLY A 18 -14.01 6.57 0.19
C GLY A 18 -14.38 6.18 -1.24
N LEU A 19 -14.04 4.97 -1.69
CA LEU A 19 -14.44 4.52 -3.03
C LEU A 19 -15.96 4.28 -3.16
N GLN A 20 -16.65 3.93 -2.07
CA GLN A 20 -18.07 3.55 -2.09
C GLN A 20 -19.05 4.67 -1.74
N ASN A 21 -18.65 5.61 -0.88
CA ASN A 21 -19.59 6.55 -0.25
C ASN A 21 -19.31 8.02 -0.58
N CYS A 22 -18.18 8.29 -1.23
CA CYS A 22 -17.69 9.63 -1.45
C CYS A 22 -17.68 9.93 -2.94
N ASP A 23 -18.33 11.01 -3.35
CA ASP A 23 -18.46 11.41 -4.76
C ASP A 23 -17.57 12.61 -5.12
N ASP A 24 -16.99 13.28 -4.13
CA ASP A 24 -16.15 14.46 -4.36
C ASP A 24 -14.66 14.13 -4.55
N GLU A 25 -13.95 15.05 -5.21
CA GLU A 25 -12.53 14.91 -5.56
C GLU A 25 -11.61 14.94 -4.33
N ILE A 26 -12.01 15.64 -3.27
CA ILE A 26 -11.23 15.77 -2.03
C ILE A 26 -11.23 14.43 -1.28
N GLU A 27 -12.39 13.80 -1.18
CA GLU A 27 -12.55 12.50 -0.55
C GLU A 27 -11.84 11.39 -1.34
N LEU A 28 -11.90 11.44 -2.67
CA LEU A 28 -11.10 10.54 -3.51
C LEU A 28 -9.59 10.74 -3.25
N ASN A 29 -9.14 11.99 -3.13
CA ASN A 29 -7.77 12.35 -2.76
C ASN A 29 -7.36 11.76 -1.40
N TYR A 30 -8.24 11.76 -0.40
CA TYR A 30 -8.01 11.05 0.87
C TYR A 30 -7.95 9.52 0.69
N ALA A 31 -8.83 8.94 -0.13
CA ALA A 31 -8.80 7.50 -0.41
C ALA A 31 -7.47 7.07 -1.04
N ALA A 32 -6.94 7.84 -2.00
CA ALA A 32 -5.63 7.52 -2.60
C ALA A 32 -4.46 7.72 -1.63
N TYR A 33 -4.53 8.72 -0.75
CA TYR A 33 -3.55 8.87 0.32
C TYR A 33 -3.53 7.63 1.24
N HIS A 34 -4.70 7.14 1.66
CA HIS A 34 -4.79 5.90 2.44
C HIS A 34 -4.34 4.67 1.65
N LEU A 35 -4.57 4.65 0.33
CA LEU A 35 -4.09 3.56 -0.52
C LEU A 35 -2.57 3.53 -0.61
N HIS A 36 -1.92 4.69 -0.76
CA HIS A 36 -0.47 4.80 -0.64
C HIS A 36 0.02 4.27 0.72
N GLN A 37 -0.60 4.74 1.81
CA GLN A 37 -0.27 4.31 3.17
C GLN A 37 -0.43 2.79 3.38
N ALA A 38 -1.47 2.19 2.80
CA ALA A 38 -1.66 0.75 2.82
C ALA A 38 -0.53 0.02 2.10
N ILE A 39 -0.18 0.45 0.88
CA ILE A 39 0.87 -0.19 0.07
C ILE A 39 2.23 -0.09 0.76
N GLU A 40 2.58 1.08 1.30
CA GLU A 40 3.82 1.26 2.08
C GLU A 40 3.91 0.26 3.23
N LYS A 41 2.79 0.07 3.95
CA LYS A 41 2.72 -0.86 5.09
C LYS A 41 2.72 -2.32 4.64
N LEU A 42 2.12 -2.67 3.51
CA LEU A 42 2.23 -4.02 2.93
C LEU A 42 3.68 -4.35 2.59
N VAL A 43 4.41 -3.42 1.96
CA VAL A 43 5.84 -3.61 1.67
C VAL A 43 6.64 -3.80 2.96
N LYS A 44 6.40 -2.95 3.97
CA LYS A 44 7.07 -3.06 5.28
C LYS A 44 6.76 -4.39 5.98
N ALA A 45 5.50 -4.83 5.94
CA ALA A 45 5.13 -6.14 6.44
C ALA A 45 5.88 -7.26 5.72
N SER A 46 6.00 -7.21 4.39
CA SER A 46 6.75 -8.21 3.63
C SER A 46 8.24 -8.20 3.95
N LEU A 47 8.86 -7.02 4.16
CA LEU A 47 10.24 -6.90 4.62
C LEU A 47 10.42 -7.53 6.02
N GLU A 48 9.51 -7.24 6.95
CA GLU A 48 9.53 -7.79 8.31
C GLU A 48 9.38 -9.32 8.30
N LEU A 49 8.46 -9.86 7.49
CA LEU A 49 8.27 -11.31 7.32
C LEU A 49 9.47 -11.99 6.67
N ALA A 50 10.24 -11.26 5.86
CA ALA A 50 11.52 -11.72 5.31
C ALA A 50 12.69 -11.61 6.31
N GLY A 51 12.45 -11.18 7.55
CA GLY A 51 13.46 -11.06 8.59
C GLY A 51 14.32 -9.79 8.50
N ILE A 52 13.90 -8.79 7.74
CA ILE A 52 14.61 -7.51 7.62
C ILE A 52 14.24 -6.61 8.81
N ASP A 53 15.26 -6.10 9.51
CA ASP A 53 15.07 -5.18 10.63
C ASP A 53 14.73 -3.76 10.14
N LEU A 54 13.50 -3.33 10.42
CA LEU A 54 12.98 -2.02 10.05
C LEU A 54 13.31 -0.90 11.05
N LEU A 55 14.07 -1.18 12.12
CA LEU A 55 14.53 -0.16 13.06
C LEU A 55 15.58 0.78 12.45
N ASP A 56 16.27 0.34 11.40
CA ASP A 56 17.20 1.16 10.64
C ASP A 56 16.48 2.40 10.06
N ARG A 57 17.12 3.56 10.22
CA ARG A 57 16.57 4.86 9.79
C ARG A 57 16.27 4.92 8.29
N THR A 58 16.95 4.13 7.47
CA THR A 58 16.73 4.03 6.03
C THR A 58 15.33 3.52 5.68
N PHE A 59 14.68 2.73 6.54
CA PHE A 59 13.30 2.26 6.34
C PHE A 59 12.23 3.23 6.86
N ARG A 60 12.63 4.35 7.48
CA ARG A 60 11.72 5.45 7.86
C ARG A 60 11.42 6.38 6.69
N THR A 61 11.18 5.79 5.53
CA THR A 61 10.79 6.49 4.31
C THR A 61 9.34 6.15 3.94
N HIS A 62 8.74 7.05 3.15
CA HIS A 62 7.46 6.85 2.47
C HIS A 62 7.64 6.47 1.00
N ASP A 63 8.88 6.38 0.52
CA ASP A 63 9.17 6.00 -0.86
C ASP A 63 8.97 4.50 -1.06
N ILE A 64 7.86 4.14 -1.70
CA ILE A 64 7.48 2.75 -1.96
C ILE A 64 8.45 2.09 -2.95
N ASP A 65 9.00 2.85 -3.90
CA ASP A 65 9.94 2.31 -4.89
C ASP A 65 11.24 1.85 -4.21
N PHE A 66 11.79 2.71 -3.34
CA PHE A 66 12.91 2.34 -2.49
C PHE A 66 12.61 1.09 -1.65
N LEU A 67 11.46 1.04 -0.97
CA LEU A 67 11.11 -0.08 -0.11
C LEU A 67 10.97 -1.39 -0.90
N ILE A 68 10.34 -1.34 -2.09
CA ILE A 68 10.23 -2.50 -2.99
C ILE A 68 11.61 -2.97 -3.47
N SER A 69 12.54 -2.05 -3.72
CA SER A 69 13.92 -2.41 -4.12
C SER A 69 14.69 -3.20 -3.05
N ARG A 70 14.21 -3.19 -1.79
CA ARG A 70 14.77 -3.94 -0.67
C ARG A 70 14.09 -5.28 -0.41
N LEU A 71 12.98 -5.56 -1.08
CA LEU A 71 12.31 -6.86 -0.94
C LEU A 71 13.18 -7.99 -1.52
N PRO A 72 13.17 -9.18 -0.90
CA PRO A 72 13.69 -10.39 -1.53
C PRO A 72 13.02 -10.63 -2.88
N LYS A 73 13.74 -11.29 -3.81
CA LYS A 73 13.23 -11.52 -5.18
C LYS A 73 12.02 -12.46 -5.21
N GLU A 74 11.87 -13.26 -4.16
CA GLU A 74 10.80 -14.24 -3.95
C GLU A 74 9.49 -13.56 -3.55
N VAL A 75 9.54 -12.33 -3.01
CA VAL A 75 8.34 -11.58 -2.68
C VAL A 75 7.74 -10.98 -3.95
N GLU A 76 6.61 -11.54 -4.36
CA GLU A 76 5.84 -11.01 -5.46
C GLU A 76 5.18 -9.68 -5.06
N VAL A 77 5.36 -8.66 -5.90
CA VAL A 77 4.64 -7.39 -5.79
C VAL A 77 3.71 -7.28 -7.00
N PRO A 78 2.42 -6.99 -6.81
CA PRO A 78 1.46 -6.92 -7.91
C PRO A 78 1.92 -6.01 -9.04
N GLU A 79 1.77 -6.47 -10.28
CA GLU A 79 2.21 -5.74 -11.47
C GLU A 79 1.54 -4.36 -11.58
N ALA A 80 0.26 -4.27 -11.22
CA ALA A 80 -0.48 -3.00 -11.20
C ALA A 80 0.14 -1.97 -10.24
N ILE A 81 0.69 -2.41 -9.11
CA ILE A 81 1.40 -1.53 -8.17
C ILE A 81 2.74 -1.12 -8.79
N ARG A 82 3.54 -2.08 -9.29
CA ARG A 82 4.84 -1.80 -9.91
C ARG A 82 4.75 -0.80 -11.06
N LYS A 83 3.79 -0.99 -11.98
CA LYS A 83 3.58 -0.10 -13.14
C LYS A 83 3.14 1.31 -12.75
N ASN A 84 2.53 1.48 -11.58
CA ASN A 84 1.98 2.76 -11.13
C ASN A 84 2.79 3.42 -10.00
N LEU A 85 3.99 2.94 -9.66
CA LEU A 85 4.75 3.45 -8.51
C LEU A 85 4.96 4.97 -8.53
N TYR A 86 5.32 5.52 -9.69
CA TYR A 86 5.46 6.97 -9.84
C TYR A 86 4.18 7.73 -9.47
N LYS A 87 3.02 7.21 -9.91
CA LYS A 87 1.70 7.81 -9.62
C LYS A 87 1.33 7.62 -8.14
N ILE A 88 1.55 6.42 -7.60
CA ILE A 88 1.23 6.10 -6.20
C ILE A 88 2.05 6.98 -5.26
N ASN A 89 3.37 7.09 -5.45
CA ASN A 89 4.25 7.90 -4.59
C ASN A 89 3.81 9.38 -4.53
N ARG A 90 3.18 9.91 -5.58
CA ARG A 90 2.62 11.27 -5.57
C ARG A 90 1.43 11.44 -4.62
N TRP A 91 0.68 10.38 -4.36
CA TRP A 91 -0.48 10.40 -3.45
C TRP A 91 -0.10 10.65 -1.99
N VAL A 92 1.18 10.54 -1.61
CA VAL A 92 1.59 10.86 -0.24
C VAL A 92 1.48 12.35 0.06
N SER A 93 1.76 13.23 -0.90
CA SER A 93 1.91 14.68 -0.67
C SER A 93 0.96 15.52 -1.52
N GLU A 94 0.72 15.15 -2.77
CA GLU A 94 -0.03 15.96 -3.72
C GLU A 94 -1.49 16.20 -3.30
N PRO A 95 -2.23 15.19 -2.77
CA PRO A 95 -3.57 15.40 -2.20
C PRO A 95 -3.65 16.50 -1.13
N ARG A 96 -2.55 16.78 -0.42
CA ARG A 96 -2.51 17.69 0.72
C ARG A 96 -2.01 19.09 0.37
N TYR A 97 -1.26 19.23 -0.71
CA TYR A 97 -0.54 20.47 -1.02
C TYR A 97 -0.78 21.01 -2.44
N ASN A 98 -1.33 20.21 -3.36
CA ASN A 98 -1.60 20.64 -4.72
C ASN A 98 -3.11 20.71 -4.98
N ILE A 99 -3.64 21.95 -4.96
CA ILE A 99 -5.06 22.25 -5.17
C ILE A 99 -5.60 21.78 -6.52
N ASN A 100 -4.72 21.63 -7.52
CA ASN A 100 -5.07 21.19 -8.86
C ASN A 100 -4.83 19.68 -9.07
N PHE A 101 -4.41 18.96 -8.03
CA PHE A 101 -4.19 17.52 -8.14
C PHE A 101 -5.52 16.81 -8.34
N ARG A 102 -5.55 15.96 -9.37
CA ARG A 102 -6.70 15.15 -9.76
C ARG A 102 -6.20 13.75 -10.09
N GLN A 103 -7.01 12.77 -9.74
CA GLN A 103 -6.74 11.36 -9.97
C GLN A 103 -8.01 10.66 -10.38
N SER A 104 -7.87 9.64 -11.21
CA SER A 104 -9.01 8.84 -11.68
C SER A 104 -9.47 7.89 -10.57
N ARG A 105 -10.79 7.79 -10.37
CA ARG A 105 -11.37 6.79 -9.46
C ARG A 105 -11.03 5.39 -9.92
N GLU A 106 -11.10 5.15 -11.23
CA GLU A 106 -10.81 3.87 -11.86
C GLU A 106 -9.36 3.42 -11.57
N ASP A 107 -8.40 4.34 -11.63
CA ASP A 107 -7.00 4.07 -11.27
C ASP A 107 -6.88 3.68 -9.79
N VAL A 108 -7.51 4.45 -8.90
CA VAL A 108 -7.49 4.18 -7.44
C VAL A 108 -8.14 2.82 -7.16
N GLU A 109 -9.26 2.48 -7.80
CA GLU A 109 -9.92 1.18 -7.66
C GLU A 109 -9.07 0.01 -8.17
N ALA A 110 -8.41 0.17 -9.33
CA ALA A 110 -7.55 -0.87 -9.89
C ALA A 110 -6.37 -1.18 -8.95
N ILE A 111 -5.73 -0.14 -8.42
CA ILE A 111 -4.62 -0.27 -7.48
C ILE A 111 -5.11 -0.81 -6.12
N TYR A 112 -6.30 -0.40 -5.67
CA TYR A 112 -6.93 -0.93 -4.47
C TYR A 112 -7.18 -2.44 -4.56
N LYS A 113 -7.73 -2.93 -5.68
CA LYS A 113 -7.93 -4.37 -5.92
C LYS A 113 -6.60 -5.14 -5.91
N ALA A 114 -5.55 -4.57 -6.49
CA ALA A 114 -4.21 -5.16 -6.46
C ALA A 114 -3.64 -5.23 -5.03
N ALA A 115 -3.84 -4.19 -4.22
CA ALA A 115 -3.42 -4.16 -2.82
C ALA A 115 -4.18 -5.19 -1.96
N LEU A 116 -5.49 -5.38 -2.20
CA LEU A 116 -6.27 -6.44 -1.55
C LEU A 116 -5.75 -7.83 -1.91
N TRP A 117 -5.52 -8.09 -3.20
CA TRP A 117 -4.97 -9.36 -3.66
C TRP A 117 -3.61 -9.65 -3.00
N TRP A 118 -2.76 -8.64 -2.88
CA TRP A 118 -1.46 -8.78 -2.23
C TRP A 118 -1.59 -9.10 -0.73
N LEU A 119 -2.47 -8.38 -0.02
CA LEU A 119 -2.76 -8.65 1.38
C LEU A 119 -3.23 -10.09 1.57
N ASP A 120 -4.15 -10.57 0.74
CA ASP A 120 -4.67 -11.94 0.80
C ASP A 120 -3.56 -12.98 0.56
N GLY A 121 -2.63 -12.69 -0.36
CA GLY A 121 -1.43 -13.51 -0.57
C GLY A 121 -0.59 -13.63 0.70
N ILE A 122 -0.20 -12.49 1.30
CA ILE A 122 0.61 -12.46 2.53
C ILE A 122 -0.09 -13.22 3.67
N LEU A 123 -1.42 -13.07 3.81
CA LEU A 123 -2.17 -13.77 4.87
C LEU A 123 -2.21 -15.28 4.68
N LYS A 124 -2.25 -15.76 3.43
CA LYS A 124 -2.17 -17.20 3.13
C LYS A 124 -0.81 -17.75 3.48
N ASP A 125 0.26 -17.06 3.14
CA ASP A 125 1.63 -17.49 3.43
C ASP A 125 1.88 -17.61 4.94
N ILE A 126 1.36 -16.66 5.73
CA ILE A 126 1.43 -16.73 7.19
C ILE A 126 0.61 -17.91 7.73
N GLY A 127 -0.61 -18.12 7.22
CA GLY A 127 -1.49 -19.19 7.68
C GLY A 127 -0.98 -20.61 7.37
N GLN A 128 -0.19 -20.78 6.31
CA GLN A 128 0.44 -22.06 5.96
C GLN A 128 1.74 -22.33 6.74
N GLY A 129 2.40 -21.28 7.24
CA GLY A 129 3.64 -21.41 8.03
C GLY A 129 3.45 -21.91 9.47
N GLU A 130 2.21 -21.97 9.98
CA GLU A 130 1.92 -22.45 11.35
C GLU A 130 1.70 -23.98 11.43
N GLU A 131 1.63 -24.69 10.29
CA GLU A 131 1.42 -26.15 10.24
C GLU A 131 2.68 -26.97 9.89
N SER A 132 3.87 -26.34 9.83
CA SER A 132 5.15 -26.97 9.46
C SER A 132 6.11 -27.19 10.63
#